data_AF-A0A382GRA8-F1
#
_entry.id   AF-A0A382GRA8-F1
#
_cell.length_a   1.000
_cell.length_b   1.000
_cell.length_c   1.000
_cell.angle_alpha   90.00
_cell.angle_beta   90.00
_cell.angle_gamma   90.00
#
_symmetry.space_group_name_H-M   'P 1'
#
loop_
_entity.id
_entity.type
_entity.pdbx_description
1 polymer ?
#
loop_
_entity_poly.entity_id
_entity_poly.type
_entity_poly.pdbx_seq_one_letter_code
_entity_poly.pdbx_strand_id
1 'polypeptide(L)' 'VPWTYGVSLLALSLLDFLLYKRVKDSVECYKCKSEYKNIAVPTQIKSFDHHTAELYETK' A
#
# COMPACT_ATOMS: atom_id res chain seq x y z
N VAL A 1 -14.74 -28.01 -0.44
CA VAL A 1 -13.49 -27.31 -0.81
C VAL A 1 -12.33 -28.09 -0.22
N PRO A 2 -11.30 -28.48 -0.99
CA PRO A 2 -10.14 -29.19 -0.45
C PRO A 2 -9.49 -28.42 0.70
N TRP A 3 -9.09 -29.11 1.77
CA TRP A 3 -8.47 -28.50 2.96
C TRP A 3 -7.14 -27.79 2.64
N THR A 4 -6.50 -28.19 1.54
CA THR A 4 -5.28 -27.57 1.00
C THR A 4 -5.46 -26.09 0.71
N TYR A 5 -6.67 -25.63 0.35
CA TYR A 5 -6.96 -24.20 0.11
C TYR A 5 -6.83 -23.36 1.40
N GLY A 6 -7.26 -23.91 2.54
CA GLY A 6 -7.12 -23.22 3.83
C GLY A 6 -5.65 -23.08 4.24
N VAL A 7 -4.87 -24.14 4.03
CA VAL A 7 -3.43 -24.13 4.30
C VAL A 7 -2.68 -23.19 3.36
N SER A 8 -3.00 -23.20 2.06
CA SER A 8 -2.38 -22.26 1.12
C SER A 8 -2.71 -20.81 1.47
N LEU A 9 -3.92 -20.52 1.95
CA LEU A 9 -4.31 -19.17 2.35
C LEU A 9 -3.50 -18.68 3.56
N LEU A 10 -3.27 -19.54 4.55
CA LEU A 10 -2.42 -19.20 5.70
C LEU A 10 -0.96 -19.00 5.27
N ALA A 11 -0.44 -19.88 4.42
CA ALA A 11 0.94 -19.77 3.92
C ALA A 11 1.15 -18.48 3.10
N LEU A 12 0.24 -18.16 2.18
CA LEU A 12 0.31 -16.96 1.35
C LEU A 12 0.10 -15.69 2.17
N SER A 13 -0.84 -15.67 3.11
CA SER A 13 -1.05 -14.48 3.96
C SER A 13 0.16 -14.19 4.87
N LEU A 14 0.84 -15.23 5.38
CA LEU A 14 2.08 -15.05 6.11
C LEU A 14 3.20 -14.50 5.21
N LEU A 15 3.32 -15.04 3.99
CA LEU A 15 4.28 -14.54 3.01
C LEU A 15 4.03 -13.06 2.67
N ASP A 16 2.79 -12.69 2.41
CA ASP A 16 2.37 -11.32 2.13
C ASP A 16 2.71 -10.39 3.29
N PHE A 17 2.46 -10.82 4.53
CA PHE A 17 2.82 -10.04 5.72
C PHE A 17 4.34 -9.82 5.85
N LEU A 18 5.14 -10.85 5.56
CA LEU A 18 6.60 -10.74 5.58
C LEU A 18 7.12 -9.80 4.47
N LEU A 19 6.48 -9.80 3.30
CA LEU A 19 6.79 -8.87 2.22
C LEU A 19 6.38 -7.45 2.58
N TYR A 20 5.18 -7.25 3.12
CA TYR A 20 4.66 -5.95 3.55
C TYR A 20 5.61 -5.26 4.54
N LYS A 21 6.16 -6.01 5.50
CA LYS A 21 7.16 -5.49 6.46
C LYS A 21 8.46 -5.02 5.82
N ARG A 22 8.79 -5.45 4.60
CA ARG A 22 10.00 -5.01 3.88
C ARG A 22 9.74 -3.83 2.95
N VAL A 23 8.49 -3.56 2.60
CA VAL A 23 8.14 -2.40 1.79
C VAL A 23 8.17 -1.16 2.68
N LYS A 24 9.02 -0.20 2.32
CA LYS A 24 9.10 1.08 3.02
C LYS A 24 7.94 1.98 2.61
N ASP A 25 7.55 2.87 3.51
CA ASP A 25 6.56 3.90 3.22
C ASP A 25 6.97 4.79 2.04
N SER A 26 5.97 5.23 1.28
CA SER A 26 6.12 6.14 0.14
C SER A 26 5.06 7.24 0.21
N VAL A 27 5.40 8.42 -0.27
CA VAL A 27 4.47 9.54 -0.40
C VAL A 27 4.15 9.74 -1.87
N GLU A 28 2.87 9.88 -2.20
CA GLU A 28 2.41 10.17 -3.56
C GLU A 28 1.68 11.52 -3.58
N CYS A 29 1.94 12.34 -4.58
CA CYS A 29 1.13 13.53 -4.85
C CYS A 29 -0.05 13.19 -5.75
N TYR A 30 -1.28 13.41 -5.28
CA TYR A 30 -2.49 13.06 -6.05
C TYR A 30 -2.61 13.75 -7.41
N LYS A 31 -2.12 15.00 -7.53
CA LYS A 31 -2.25 15.80 -8.75
C LYS A 31 -1.23 15.42 -9.82
N CYS A 32 0.06 15.39 -9.48
CA CYS A 32 1.12 15.13 -10.45
C CYS A 32 1.58 13.66 -10.48
N LYS A 33 1.03 12.81 -9.60
CA LYS A 33 1.36 11.39 -9.46
C LYS A 33 2.86 11.13 -9.20
N SER A 34 3.57 12.10 -8.65
CA SER A 34 4.98 11.94 -8.29
C SER A 34 5.10 11.09 -7.02
N GLU A 35 5.89 10.03 -7.09
CA GLU A 35 6.18 9.13 -5.98
C GLU A 35 7.53 9.46 -5.33
N TYR A 36 7.52 9.62 -4.01
CA TYR A 36 8.72 9.81 -3.19
C TYR A 36 8.92 8.58 -2.31
N LYS A 37 9.98 7.82 -2.60
CA LYS A 37 10.35 6.58 -1.90
C LYS A 37 11.61 6.80 -1.07
N ASN A 38 11.78 6.00 -0.01
CA ASN A 38 12.96 6.06 0.88
C ASN A 38 13.15 7.40 1.61
N ILE A 39 12.08 8.14 1.87
CA ILE A 39 12.13 9.37 2.68
C ILE A 39 11.49 9.14 4.05
N ALA A 40 11.93 9.90 5.06
CA ALA A 40 11.19 9.97 6.32
C ALA A 40 9.89 10.73 6.07
N VAL A 41 8.76 10.03 6.12
CA VAL A 41 7.44 10.64 5.90
C VAL A 41 7.16 11.64 7.03
N PRO A 42 6.96 12.93 6.72
CA PRO A 42 6.63 13.92 7.75
C PRO A 42 5.29 13.57 8.41
N THR A 43 5.19 13.73 9.74
CA THR A 43 3.97 13.43 10.52
C THR A 43 2.77 14.32 10.15
N GLN A 44 3.00 15.39 9.40
CA GLN A 44 1.98 16.30 8.90
C GLN A 44 1.24 15.73 7.68
N ILE A 45 1.83 14.75 6.99
CA ILE A 45 1.20 14.07 5.85
C ILE A 45 0.24 13.00 6.37
N LYS A 46 -1.01 13.08 5.94
CA LYS A 46 -2.04 12.09 6.26
C LYS A 46 -1.82 10.82 5.43
N SER A 47 -2.30 9.69 5.94
CA SER A 47 -2.36 8.44 5.17
C SER A 47 -3.10 8.64 3.85
N PHE A 48 -2.76 7.79 2.88
CA PHE A 48 -3.39 7.79 1.56
C PHE A 48 -4.92 7.68 1.66
N ASP A 49 -5.63 8.56 0.94
CA ASP A 49 -7.09 8.60 0.86
C ASP A 49 -7.53 8.37 -0.58
N HIS A 50 -8.13 7.21 -0.83
CA HIS A 50 -8.50 6.76 -2.16
C HIS A 50 -9.51 7.70 -2.83
N HIS A 51 -10.53 8.15 -2.08
CA HIS A 51 -11.57 9.02 -2.61
C HIS A 51 -11.01 10.35 -3.08
N THR A 52 -10.13 10.98 -2.28
CA THR A 52 -9.46 12.21 -2.69
C THR A 52 -8.57 11.97 -3.90
N ALA A 53 -7.83 10.86 -3.95
CA ALA A 53 -6.97 10.54 -5.10
C ALA A 53 -7.76 10.43 -6.41
N GLU A 54 -8.93 9.77 -6.40
CA GLU A 54 -9.82 9.65 -7.58
C GLU A 54 -10.29 11.02 -8.11
N LEU A 55 -10.55 11.99 -7.22
CA LEU A 55 -10.95 13.35 -7.61
C LEU A 55 -9.85 14.09 -8.40
N TYR A 56 -8.60 13.69 -8.26
CA TYR A 56 -7.48 14.25 -9.02
C TYR A 56 -7.16 13.49 -10.32
N GLU A 57 -7.79 12.33 -10.58
CA GLU A 57 -7.60 11.59 -11.84
C GLU A 57 -8.44 12.15 -12.99
N THR A 58 -9.55 12.79 -12.66
CA THR A 58 -10.50 13.36 -13.62
C THR A 58 -10.19 14.81 -13.99
N LYS A 59 -9.08 15.37 -13.50
CA LYS A 59 -8.64 16.76 -13.72
C LYS A 59 -7.36 16.89 -14.52
#